data_AF-A0A949LCG2-F1
#
_entry.id   AF-A0A949LCG2-F1
#
_cell.length_a   1.000
_cell.length_b   1.000
_cell.length_c   1.000
_cell.angle_alpha   90.00
_cell.angle_beta   90.00
_cell.angle_gamma   90.00
#
_symmetry.space_group_name_H-M   'P 1'
#
loop_
_entity.id
_entity.type
_entity.pdbx_description
1 polymer ?
#
loop_
_entity_poly.entity_id
_entity_poly.type
_entity_poly.pdbx_seq_one_letter_code
_entity_poly.pdbx_strand_id
1 'polypeptide(L)'
;MDITQALFLALIQGLTEFLPISSSAHLILPSKILGWPDQGLAFDVAVHVGTLMAVMLYFKKDLVSMTEGSFGALAQKKWNPHAQLTFAVIIGTIPAGVAGLILNSYVDEYLRFTWVIASTTIIFGLLLWYADKKGV
;
A
#
# COMPACT_ATOMS: atom_id res chain seq x y z
N MET A 1 -3.00 16.92 -16.46
CA MET A 1 -1.69 16.84 -15.78
C MET A 1 -0.61 16.79 -16.84
N ASP A 2 0.44 17.58 -16.70
CA ASP A 2 1.60 17.49 -17.59
C ASP A 2 2.56 16.35 -17.17
N ILE A 3 3.54 16.04 -18.01
CA ILE A 3 4.48 14.94 -17.76
C ILE A 3 5.42 15.22 -16.57
N THR A 4 5.72 16.49 -16.29
CA THR A 4 6.57 16.91 -15.17
C THR A 4 5.85 16.71 -13.85
N GLN A 5 4.57 17.09 -13.78
CA GLN A 5 3.67 16.84 -12.65
C GLN A 5 3.50 15.34 -12.43
N ALA A 6 3.28 14.57 -13.50
CA ALA A 6 3.19 13.11 -13.42
C ALA A 6 4.47 12.47 -12.87
N LEU A 7 5.64 12.89 -13.36
CA LEU A 7 6.93 12.41 -12.87
C LEU A 7 7.13 12.76 -11.39
N PHE A 8 6.80 13.98 -11.00
CA PHE A 8 6.92 14.44 -9.61
C PHE A 8 6.03 13.62 -8.66
N LEU A 9 4.76 13.41 -9.03
CA LEU A 9 3.84 12.58 -8.26
C LEU A 9 4.29 11.11 -8.19
N ALA A 10 4.81 10.55 -9.30
CA ALA A 10 5.33 9.19 -9.31
C ALA A 10 6.56 9.03 -8.39
N LEU A 11 7.45 10.03 -8.34
CA LEU A 11 8.57 10.05 -7.39
C LEU A 11 8.09 10.15 -5.95
N ILE A 12 7.10 11.01 -5.68
CA ILE A 12 6.48 11.10 -4.35
C ILE A 12 5.89 9.75 -3.95
N GLN A 13 5.13 9.09 -4.81
CA GLN A 13 4.58 7.76 -4.53
C GLN A 13 5.71 6.77 -4.21
N GLY A 14 6.74 6.70 -5.05
CA GLY A 14 7.87 5.78 -4.86
C GLY A 14 8.60 5.99 -3.53
N LEU A 15 8.71 7.23 -3.06
CA LEU A 15 9.34 7.56 -1.78
C LEU A 15 8.42 7.33 -0.57
N THR A 16 7.13 7.62 -0.71
CA THR A 16 6.19 7.65 0.42
C THR A 16 5.45 6.34 0.65
N GLU A 17 5.32 5.47 -0.36
CA GLU A 17 4.59 4.20 -0.24
C GLU A 17 5.19 3.26 0.81
N PHE A 18 6.52 3.25 0.95
CA PHE A 18 7.23 2.38 1.89
C PHE A 18 7.37 2.97 3.29
N LEU A 19 7.01 4.25 3.44
CA LEU A 19 7.06 4.96 4.71
C LEU A 19 5.64 4.99 5.31
N PRO A 20 5.49 4.84 6.63
CA PRO A 20 4.18 4.85 7.27
C PRO A 20 3.63 6.28 7.44
N ILE A 21 3.54 7.04 6.33
CA ILE A 21 3.23 8.48 6.30
C ILE A 21 2.07 8.84 5.34
N SER A 22 1.33 7.85 4.83
CA SER A 22 0.21 7.99 3.88
C SER A 22 0.63 8.58 2.52
N SER A 23 0.97 7.72 1.56
CA SER A 23 1.32 8.10 0.19
C SER A 23 0.15 8.78 -0.55
N SER A 24 -1.08 8.30 -0.37
CA SER A 24 -2.28 8.90 -0.99
C SER A 24 -2.51 10.35 -0.56
N ALA A 25 -2.17 10.69 0.70
CA ALA A 25 -2.23 12.07 1.19
C ALA A 25 -1.25 12.98 0.44
N HIS A 26 -0.02 12.48 0.19
CA HIS A 26 1.01 13.22 -0.52
C HIS A 26 0.70 13.36 -2.02
N LEU A 27 -0.01 12.41 -2.63
CA LEU A 27 -0.45 12.50 -4.03
C LEU A 27 -1.55 13.55 -4.24
N ILE A 28 -2.51 13.67 -3.32
CA ILE A 28 -3.62 14.62 -3.46
C ILE A 28 -3.24 16.06 -3.06
N LEU A 29 -2.20 16.23 -2.25
CA LEU A 29 -1.79 17.52 -1.68
C LEU A 29 -1.45 18.59 -2.74
N PRO A 30 -0.70 18.29 -3.82
CA PRO A 30 -0.42 19.26 -4.89
C PRO A 30 -1.68 19.78 -5.57
N SER A 31 -2.68 18.92 -5.80
CA SER A 31 -3.98 19.34 -6.36
C SER A 31 -4.70 20.30 -5.41
N LYS A 32 -4.68 20.03 -4.10
CA LYS A 32 -5.38 20.85 -3.09
C LYS A 32 -4.68 22.17 -2.75
N ILE A 33 -3.36 22.23 -2.80
CA ILE A 33 -2.58 23.40 -2.33
C ILE A 33 -2.00 24.21 -3.49
N LEU A 34 -1.46 23.53 -4.52
CA LEU A 34 -0.80 24.18 -5.66
C LEU A 34 -1.76 24.43 -6.84
N GLY A 35 -3.02 23.99 -6.73
CA GLY A 35 -4.01 24.10 -7.80
C GLY A 35 -3.68 23.23 -9.02
N TRP A 36 -2.88 22.18 -8.84
CA TRP A 36 -2.59 21.23 -9.91
C TRP A 36 -3.86 20.48 -10.32
N PRO A 37 -3.96 20.02 -11.58
CA PRO A 37 -5.05 19.15 -11.97
C PRO A 37 -5.01 17.86 -11.13
N ASP A 38 -6.18 17.38 -10.73
CA ASP A 38 -6.31 16.08 -10.07
C ASP A 38 -5.74 14.98 -10.97
N GLN A 39 -4.88 14.14 -10.40
CA GLN A 39 -4.23 13.06 -11.12
C GLN A 39 -5.20 11.94 -11.53
N GLY A 40 -6.33 11.83 -10.83
CA GLY A 40 -7.37 10.84 -11.06
C GLY A 40 -7.01 9.45 -10.53
N LEU A 41 -8.05 8.64 -10.31
CA LEU A 41 -7.93 7.29 -9.76
C LEU A 41 -7.05 6.37 -10.63
N ALA A 42 -7.13 6.50 -11.95
CA ALA A 42 -6.33 5.68 -12.85
C ALA A 42 -4.82 5.92 -12.68
N PHE A 43 -4.41 7.16 -12.42
CA PHE A 43 -3.02 7.48 -12.13
C PHE A 43 -2.61 6.93 -10.77
N ASP A 44 -3.45 7.13 -9.74
CA ASP A 44 -3.21 6.57 -8.40
C ASP A 44 -2.97 5.04 -8.49
N VAL A 45 -3.83 4.31 -9.21
CA VAL A 45 -3.65 2.86 -9.42
C VAL A 45 -2.35 2.55 -10.16
N ALA A 46 -2.01 3.29 -11.21
CA ALA A 46 -0.79 3.04 -11.99
C ALA A 46 0.48 3.19 -11.14
N VAL A 47 0.57 4.20 -10.28
CA VAL A 47 1.74 4.41 -9.41
C VAL A 47 1.79 3.40 -8.25
N HIS A 48 0.65 2.91 -7.75
CA HIS A 48 0.60 1.78 -6.80
C HIS A 48 1.07 0.48 -7.46
N VAL A 49 0.69 0.22 -8.72
CA VAL A 49 1.20 -0.93 -9.47
C VAL A 49 2.72 -0.82 -9.66
N GLY A 50 3.23 0.39 -9.94
CA GLY A 50 4.67 0.63 -10.05
C GLY A 50 5.45 0.31 -8.77
N THR A 51 4.94 0.73 -7.61
CA THR A 51 5.55 0.45 -6.31
C THR A 51 5.41 -1.02 -5.90
N LEU A 52 4.28 -1.66 -6.19
CA LEU A 52 4.11 -3.11 -6.02
C LEU A 52 5.15 -3.87 -6.86
N MET A 53 5.35 -3.48 -8.12
CA MET A 53 6.36 -4.08 -8.98
C MET A 53 7.77 -3.93 -8.40
N ALA A 54 8.09 -2.77 -7.82
CA ALA A 54 9.37 -2.55 -7.15
C ALA A 54 9.57 -3.52 -5.97
N VAL A 55 8.54 -3.74 -5.13
CA VAL A 55 8.57 -4.72 -4.04
C VAL A 55 8.77 -6.13 -4.57
N MET A 56 8.02 -6.54 -5.59
CA MET A 56 8.15 -7.88 -6.18
C MET A 56 9.54 -8.12 -6.77
N LEU A 57 10.14 -7.11 -7.40
CA LEU A 57 11.50 -7.21 -7.95
C LEU A 57 12.56 -7.27 -6.85
N TYR A 58 12.40 -6.48 -5.79
CA TYR A 58 13.31 -6.48 -4.64
C TYR A 58 13.28 -7.82 -3.90
N PHE A 59 12.09 -8.33 -3.57
CA PHE A 59 11.89 -9.61 -2.88
C PHE A 59 11.74 -10.80 -3.84
N LYS A 60 12.25 -10.71 -5.08
CA LYS A 60 12.05 -11.76 -6.09
C LYS A 60 12.54 -13.14 -5.64
N LYS A 61 13.63 -13.19 -4.88
CA LYS A 61 14.20 -14.45 -4.38
C LYS A 61 13.29 -15.06 -3.32
N ASP A 62 12.83 -14.26 -2.37
CA ASP A 62 11.90 -14.69 -1.33
C ASP A 62 10.57 -15.15 -1.93
N LEU A 63 10.06 -14.44 -2.94
CA LEU A 63 8.88 -14.84 -3.69
C LEU A 63 9.04 -16.20 -4.37
N VAL A 64 10.19 -16.45 -5.02
CA VAL A 64 10.49 -17.76 -5.61
C VAL A 64 10.58 -18.85 -4.53
N SER A 65 11.27 -18.59 -3.42
CA SER A 65 11.35 -19.54 -2.30
C SER A 65 9.98 -19.81 -1.65
N MET A 66 9.12 -18.81 -1.58
CA MET A 66 7.74 -18.92 -1.11
C MET A 66 6.89 -19.78 -2.04
N THR A 67 6.97 -19.56 -3.36
CA THR A 67 6.20 -20.35 -4.33
C THR A 67 6.69 -21.80 -4.38
N GLU A 68 8.00 -22.02 -4.56
CA GLU A 68 8.60 -23.36 -4.57
C GLU A 68 8.37 -24.10 -3.25
N GLY A 69 8.57 -23.41 -2.12
CA GLY A 69 8.34 -23.94 -0.78
C GLY A 69 6.89 -24.35 -0.55
N SER A 70 5.93 -23.60 -1.10
CA SER A 70 4.50 -23.92 -1.01
C SER A 70 4.12 -25.14 -1.86
N PHE A 71 4.62 -25.25 -3.09
CA PHE A 71 4.41 -26.43 -3.93
C PHE A 71 5.07 -27.68 -3.32
N GLY A 72 6.29 -27.55 -2.80
CA GLY A 72 7.00 -28.62 -2.10
C GLY A 72 6.27 -29.07 -0.82
N ALA A 73 5.73 -28.13 -0.04
CA ALA A 73 4.94 -28.44 1.16
C ALA A 73 3.65 -29.20 0.82
N LEU A 74 2.98 -28.82 -0.27
CA LEU A 74 1.77 -29.49 -0.74
C LEU A 74 2.07 -30.92 -1.25
N ALA A 75 3.15 -31.07 -2.02
CA ALA A 75 3.57 -32.37 -2.56
C ALA A 75 4.05 -33.34 -1.47
N GLN A 76 4.79 -32.84 -0.48
CA GLN A 76 5.38 -33.65 0.59
C GLN A 76 4.51 -33.72 1.86
N LYS A 77 3.37 -33.01 1.89
CA LYS A 77 2.50 -32.81 3.07
C LYS A 77 3.26 -32.38 4.33
N LYS A 78 4.34 -31.61 4.15
CA LYS A 78 5.20 -31.11 5.23
C LYS A 78 5.22 -29.60 5.23
N TRP A 79 4.74 -29.00 6.32
CA TRP A 79 4.81 -27.57 6.55
C TRP A 79 6.27 -27.12 6.68
N ASN A 80 6.63 -26.10 5.92
CA ASN A 80 7.93 -25.43 6.02
C ASN A 80 7.72 -23.92 6.28
N PRO A 81 8.75 -23.20 6.74
CA PRO A 81 8.63 -21.77 7.06
C PRO A 81 8.18 -20.90 5.87
N HIS A 82 8.54 -21.26 4.64
CA HIS A 82 8.15 -20.52 3.43
C HIS A 82 6.66 -20.69 3.08
N ALA A 83 6.11 -21.89 3.29
CA ALA A 83 4.68 -22.16 3.15
C ALA A 83 3.87 -21.45 4.25
N GLN A 84 4.40 -21.37 5.47
CA GLN A 84 3.78 -20.59 6.55
C GLN A 84 3.73 -19.10 6.23
N LEU A 85 4.83 -18.53 5.71
CA LEU A 85 4.87 -17.13 5.26
C LEU A 85 3.88 -16.87 4.13
N THR A 86 3.80 -17.78 3.14
CA THR A 86 2.85 -17.68 2.02
C THR A 86 1.41 -17.68 2.53
N PHE A 87 1.08 -18.59 3.43
CA PHE A 87 -0.25 -18.67 4.04
C PHE A 87 -0.58 -17.44 4.87
N ALA A 88 0.38 -16.91 5.64
CA ALA A 88 0.22 -15.68 6.41
C ALA A 88 -0.09 -14.47 5.51
N VAL A 89 0.60 -14.34 4.36
CA VAL A 89 0.33 -13.28 3.38
C VAL A 89 -1.07 -13.43 2.78
N ILE A 90 -1.48 -14.64 2.40
CA ILE A 90 -2.83 -14.89 1.86
C ILE A 90 -3.90 -14.52 2.89
N ILE A 91 -3.78 -15.01 4.14
CA ILE A 91 -4.74 -14.68 5.20
C ILE A 91 -4.72 -13.18 5.52
N GLY A 92 -3.57 -12.54 5.52
CA GLY A 92 -3.46 -11.10 5.78
C GLY A 92 -4.09 -10.24 4.69
N THR A 93 -4.03 -10.68 3.43
CA THR A 93 -4.52 -9.90 2.27
C THR A 93 -6.00 -10.10 1.99
N ILE A 94 -6.58 -11.27 2.27
CA ILE A 94 -8.00 -11.56 1.98
C ILE A 94 -8.94 -10.55 2.66
N PRO A 95 -8.85 -10.28 3.99
CA PRO A 95 -9.75 -9.32 4.65
C PRO A 95 -9.63 -7.92 4.06
N ALA A 96 -8.41 -7.49 3.72
CA ALA A 96 -8.18 -6.19 3.10
C ALA A 96 -8.82 -6.10 1.71
N GLY A 97 -8.67 -7.14 0.88
CA GLY A 97 -9.31 -7.21 -0.44
C GLY A 97 -10.83 -7.23 -0.37
N VAL A 98 -11.41 -8.02 0.55
CA VAL A 98 -12.86 -8.09 0.77
C VAL A 98 -13.41 -6.75 1.27
N ALA A 99 -12.74 -6.13 2.25
CA ALA A 99 -13.12 -4.80 2.73
C ALA A 99 -13.04 -3.76 1.60
N GLY A 100 -11.99 -3.80 0.77
CA GLY A 100 -11.85 -2.93 -0.39
C GLY A 100 -12.98 -3.07 -1.40
N LEU A 101 -13.45 -4.30 -1.67
CA LEU A 101 -14.56 -4.53 -2.60
C LEU A 101 -15.91 -4.05 -2.04
N ILE A 102 -16.16 -4.25 -0.75
CA ILE A 102 -17.43 -3.88 -0.10
C ILE A 102 -17.51 -2.37 0.16
N LEU A 103 -16.41 -1.76 0.56
CA LEU A 103 -16.36 -0.36 1.00
C LEU A 103 -15.95 0.62 -0.10
N ASN A 104 -15.65 0.16 -1.33
CA ASN A 104 -15.14 0.99 -2.42
C ASN A 104 -15.95 2.30 -2.60
N SER A 105 -17.27 2.19 -2.76
CA SER A 105 -18.15 3.34 -2.97
C SER A 105 -18.14 4.32 -1.78
N TYR A 106 -18.03 3.80 -0.55
CA TYR A 106 -17.98 4.61 0.65
C TYR A 106 -16.64 5.35 0.79
N VAL A 107 -15.55 4.68 0.42
CA VAL A 107 -14.20 5.25 0.42
C VAL A 107 -14.12 6.42 -0.55
N ASP A 108 -14.62 6.24 -1.77
CA ASP A 108 -14.60 7.29 -2.80
C ASP A 108 -15.44 8.52 -2.42
N GLU A 109 -16.61 8.30 -1.79
CA GLU A 109 -17.53 9.38 -1.43
C GLU A 109 -17.13 10.13 -0.15
N TYR A 110 -16.66 9.42 0.89
CA TYR A 110 -16.47 9.99 2.22
C TYR A 110 -15.02 10.05 2.70
N LEU A 111 -14.11 9.20 2.21
CA LEU A 111 -12.76 9.09 2.78
C LEU A 111 -11.71 9.92 2.03
N ARG A 112 -12.02 10.44 0.84
CA ARG A 112 -11.10 11.28 0.04
C ARG A 112 -11.12 12.77 0.43
N PHE A 113 -11.92 13.17 1.41
CA PHE A 113 -11.92 14.56 1.90
C PHE A 113 -10.63 14.88 2.65
N THR A 114 -10.06 16.06 2.38
CA THR A 114 -8.79 16.51 2.97
C THR A 114 -8.78 16.45 4.51
N TRP A 115 -9.91 16.76 5.16
CA TRP A 115 -10.01 16.71 6.62
C TRP A 115 -10.00 15.27 7.17
N VAL A 116 -10.57 14.30 6.45
CA VAL A 116 -10.51 12.88 6.81
C VAL A 116 -9.08 12.37 6.69
N ILE A 117 -8.42 12.67 5.58
CA ILE A 117 -7.02 12.31 5.36
C ILE A 117 -6.12 12.91 6.45
N ALA A 118 -6.30 14.19 6.78
CA ALA A 118 -5.53 14.86 7.84
C ALA A 118 -5.75 14.21 9.21
N SER A 119 -7.01 14.00 9.60
CA SER A 119 -7.35 13.41 10.91
C SER A 119 -6.84 11.97 11.05
N THR A 120 -7.02 11.14 10.02
CA THR A 120 -6.53 9.75 10.02
C THR A 120 -5.01 9.68 10.07
N THR A 121 -4.31 10.57 9.35
CA THR A 121 -2.84 10.66 9.39
C THR A 121 -2.33 11.05 10.79
N ILE A 122 -2.97 12.02 11.45
CA ILE A 122 -2.63 12.43 12.81
C ILE A 122 -2.86 11.28 13.80
N ILE A 123 -4.04 10.65 13.75
CA ILE A 123 -4.38 9.52 14.63
C ILE A 123 -3.38 8.38 14.43
N PHE A 124 -3.05 8.04 13.18
CA PHE A 124 -2.08 6.99 12.87
C PHE A 124 -0.67 7.35 13.38
N GLY A 125 -0.22 8.59 13.20
CA GLY A 125 1.05 9.06 13.76
C GLY A 125 1.10 8.95 15.30
N LEU A 126 0.01 9.27 15.99
CA LEU A 126 -0.10 9.09 17.44
C LEU A 126 -0.07 7.61 17.85
N LEU A 127 -0.69 6.72 17.07
CA LEU A 127 -0.65 5.28 17.29
C LEU A 127 0.77 4.73 17.12
N LEU A 128 1.49 5.16 16.08
CA LEU A 128 2.90 4.79 15.87
C LEU A 128 3.77 5.26 17.05
N TRP A 129 3.62 6.52 17.46
CA TRP A 129 4.34 7.05 18.63
C TRP A 129 4.06 6.24 19.90
N TYR A 130 2.80 5.85 20.12
CA TYR A 130 2.43 5.04 21.27
C TYR A 130 2.99 3.62 21.20
N ALA A 131 2.99 2.99 20.02
CA ALA A 131 3.58 1.67 19.81
C ALA A 131 5.09 1.68 20.11
N ASP A 132 5.81 2.66 19.55
CA ASP A 132 7.24 2.86 19.76
C ASP A 132 7.56 3.06 21.26
N LYS A 133 6.79 3.92 21.95
CA LYS A 133 6.95 4.15 23.39
C LYS A 133 6.72 2.90 24.24
N LYS A 134 5.88 1.97 23.78
CA LYS A 134 5.59 0.71 24.48
C LYS A 134 6.56 -0.42 24.14
N GLY A 135 7.46 -0.25 23.17
CA GLY A 135 8.44 -1.25 22.77
C GLY A 135 7.80 -2.52 22.17
N VAL A 136 6.61 -2.38 21.57
CA VAL A 136 5.97 -3.44 20.77
C VAL A 136 6.28 -3.20 19.31
#